data_AF-A0AA39RTH6-F1
#
_entry.id   AF-A0AA39RTH6-F1
#
_cell.length_a   1.000
_cell.length_b   1.000
_cell.length_c   1.000
_cell.angle_alpha   90.00
_cell.angle_beta   90.00
_cell.angle_gamma   90.00
#
_symmetry.space_group_name_H-M   'P 1'
#
loop_
_entity.id
_entity.type
_entity.pdbx_description
1 polymer ?
#
loop_
_entity_poly.entity_id
_entity_poly.type
_entity_poly.pdbx_seq_one_letter_code
_entity_poly.pdbx_strand_id
1 'polypeptide(L)'
;MEVWVQQQLILNHPSVGCFVTHCGSSSLSEAMMTECQLVLLPNVGDQIINARLMGGDLKVEVEVEKGEEDGLFTKEGVCRAVMTVMDENSEVGKQVRETMVYIENSC
;
A
#
# COMPACT_ATOMS: atom_id res chain seq x y z
N MET A 1 2.88 11.41 22.42
CA MET A 1 2.87 10.94 21.02
C MET A 1 2.61 12.14 20.16
N GLU A 2 3.50 12.45 19.23
CA GLU A 2 3.18 13.41 18.17
C GLU A 2 2.14 12.75 17.26
N VAL A 3 1.02 13.44 17.05
CA VAL A 3 -0.22 12.86 16.50
C VAL A 3 -0.27 12.99 14.98
N TRP A 4 0.69 13.72 14.39
CA TRP A 4 0.68 14.05 12.96
C TRP A 4 2.09 14.21 12.41
N VAL A 5 2.25 13.86 11.15
CA VAL A 5 3.52 13.94 10.40
C VAL A 5 3.27 14.52 9.02
N GLN A 6 4.31 15.09 8.40
CA GLN A 6 4.24 15.55 7.00
C GLN A 6 4.34 14.35 6.06
N GLN A 7 3.22 13.65 5.85
CA GLN A 7 3.14 12.41 5.06
C GLN A 7 3.81 12.53 3.70
N GLN A 8 3.54 13.61 2.95
CA GLN A 8 4.13 13.85 1.64
C GLN A 8 5.68 13.89 1.65
N LEU A 9 6.29 14.47 2.69
CA LEU A 9 7.75 14.48 2.81
C LEU A 9 8.31 13.10 3.14
N ILE A 10 7.59 12.32 3.96
CA ILE A 10 7.98 10.96 4.32
C ILE A 10 7.88 10.04 3.09
N LEU A 11 6.78 10.10 2.35
CA LEU A 11 6.57 9.26 1.17
C LEU A 11 7.58 9.54 0.06
N ASN A 12 8.03 10.78 -0.09
CA ASN A 12 9.07 11.16 -1.06
C ASN A 12 10.50 10.87 -0.58
N HIS A 13 10.70 10.39 0.64
CA HIS A 13 12.03 10.16 1.15
C HIS A 13 12.61 8.84 0.59
N PRO A 14 13.82 8.82 0.00
CA PRO A 14 14.36 7.65 -0.70
C PRO A 14 14.61 6.42 0.20
N SER A 15 14.61 6.59 1.52
CA SER A 15 14.70 5.48 2.47
C SER A 15 13.36 4.82 2.80
N VAL A 16 12.24 5.34 2.28
CA VAL A 16 10.90 4.81 2.53
C VAL A 16 10.48 3.99 1.32
N GLY A 17 10.43 2.66 1.48
CA GLY A 17 10.07 1.73 0.40
C GLY A 17 8.64 1.20 0.44
N CYS A 18 7.96 1.33 1.58
CA CYS A 18 6.59 0.82 1.75
C CYS A 18 5.72 1.77 2.58
N PHE A 19 4.48 1.94 2.13
CA PHE A 19 3.44 2.68 2.81
C PHE A 19 2.26 1.78 3.15
N VAL A 20 2.04 1.60 4.44
CA VAL A 20 0.89 0.88 4.99
C VAL A 20 -0.24 1.89 5.21
N THR A 21 -1.35 1.75 4.48
CA THR A 21 -2.41 2.77 4.44
C THR A 21 -3.80 2.18 4.63
N HIS A 22 -4.71 3.00 5.18
CA HIS A 22 -6.12 2.67 5.31
C HIS A 22 -6.92 2.91 4.02
N CYS A 23 -6.26 3.28 2.92
CA CYS A 23 -6.86 3.47 1.59
C CYS A 23 -7.76 4.71 1.46
N GLY A 24 -7.50 5.76 2.26
CA GLY A 24 -8.15 7.06 2.04
C GLY A 24 -7.68 7.67 0.71
N SER A 25 -8.60 8.22 -0.08
CA SER A 25 -8.33 8.66 -1.45
C SER A 25 -7.17 9.66 -1.54
N SER A 26 -7.09 10.64 -0.62
CA SER A 26 -5.98 11.61 -0.61
C SER A 26 -4.62 10.95 -0.35
N SER A 27 -4.55 9.98 0.57
CA SER A 27 -3.30 9.26 0.84
C SER A 27 -2.88 8.37 -0.31
N LEU A 28 -3.84 7.77 -1.02
CA LEU A 28 -3.55 7.01 -2.25
C LEU A 28 -3.05 7.93 -3.36
N SER A 29 -3.68 9.09 -3.57
CA SER A 29 -3.22 10.08 -4.54
C SER A 29 -1.80 10.57 -4.26
N GLU A 30 -1.45 10.81 -2.99
CA GLU A 30 -0.08 11.19 -2.60
C GLU A 30 0.92 10.06 -2.87
N ALA A 31 0.56 8.82 -2.56
CA ALA A 31 1.47 7.69 -2.70
C ALA A 31 1.70 7.27 -4.17
N MET A 32 0.70 7.43 -5.05
CA MET A 32 0.85 7.18 -6.49
C MET A 32 1.85 8.12 -7.18
N MET A 33 2.21 9.23 -6.53
CA MET A 33 3.21 10.18 -7.03
C MET A 33 4.61 9.89 -6.47
N THR A 34 4.84 8.66 -6.00
CA THR A 34 6.11 8.23 -5.39
C THR A 34 6.41 6.77 -5.77
N GLU A 35 7.66 6.35 -5.59
CA GLU A 35 8.09 4.95 -5.78
C GLU A 35 7.69 4.01 -4.64
N CYS A 36 6.91 4.49 -3.66
CA CYS A 36 6.60 3.75 -2.44
C CYS A 36 5.56 2.65 -2.71
N GLN A 37 5.88 1.40 -2.33
CA GLN A 37 4.96 0.28 -2.52
C GLN A 37 3.81 0.31 -1.50
N LEU A 38 2.61 -0.07 -1.93
CA LEU A 38 1.41 0.02 -1.10
C LEU A 38 1.06 -1.29 -0.40
N VAL A 39 0.78 -1.21 0.89
CA VAL A 39 0.11 -2.27 1.67
C VAL A 39 -1.22 -1.74 2.17
N LEU A 40 -2.30 -2.39 1.77
CA LEU A 40 -3.66 -1.89 2.00
C LEU A 40 -4.31 -2.55 3.22
N LEU A 41 -4.77 -1.71 4.15
CA LEU A 41 -5.64 -2.10 5.29
C LEU A 41 -6.94 -1.27 5.27
N PRO A 42 -7.85 -1.51 4.31
CA PRO A 42 -9.10 -0.78 4.26
C PRO A 42 -9.97 -1.10 5.50
N ASN A 43 -10.47 -0.06 6.17
CA ASN A 43 -11.26 -0.21 7.39
C ASN A 43 -12.75 -0.02 7.12
N VAL A 44 -13.15 1.10 6.52
CA VAL A 44 -14.56 1.49 6.43
C VAL A 44 -14.93 2.17 5.11
N GLY A 45 -16.18 1.98 4.70
CA GLY A 45 -16.82 2.78 3.64
C GLY A 45 -16.09 2.71 2.29
N ASP A 46 -15.73 3.88 1.79
CA ASP A 46 -15.06 4.11 0.50
C ASP A 46 -13.66 3.49 0.43
N GLN A 47 -12.98 3.32 1.57
CA GLN A 47 -11.65 2.70 1.66
C GLN A 47 -11.63 1.29 1.05
N ILE A 48 -12.72 0.53 1.23
CA ILE A 48 -12.85 -0.84 0.70
C ILE A 48 -12.96 -0.80 -0.83
N ILE A 49 -13.68 0.20 -1.37
CA ILE A 49 -13.83 0.38 -2.81
C ILE A 49 -12.49 0.83 -3.41
N ASN A 50 -11.82 1.77 -2.75
CA ASN A 50 -10.50 2.24 -3.16
C ASN A 50 -9.49 1.09 -3.19
N ALA A 51 -9.48 0.22 -2.18
CA ALA A 51 -8.57 -0.94 -2.16
C ALA A 51 -8.83 -1.89 -3.32
N ARG A 52 -10.10 -2.19 -3.62
CA ARG A 52 -10.49 -3.00 -4.77
C ARG A 52 -10.10 -2.38 -6.11
N LEU A 53 -10.20 -1.05 -6.23
CA LEU A 53 -9.78 -0.33 -7.43
C LEU A 53 -8.27 -0.44 -7.64
N MET A 54 -7.49 -0.26 -6.56
CA MET A 54 -6.04 -0.42 -6.61
C MET A 54 -5.68 -1.84 -7.08
N GLY A 55 -6.24 -2.88 -6.47
CA GLY A 55 -5.85 -4.26 -6.78
C GLY A 55 -6.47 -4.92 -7.99
N GLY A 56 -7.65 -4.46 -8.40
CA GLY A 56 -8.30 -4.93 -9.61
C GLY A 56 -7.63 -4.35 -10.85
N ASP A 57 -7.75 -3.03 -10.99
CA ASP A 57 -7.47 -2.34 -12.25
C ASP A 57 -6.00 -1.90 -12.37
N LEU A 58 -5.38 -1.50 -11.25
CA LEU A 58 -4.02 -0.95 -11.26
C LEU A 58 -2.95 -1.98 -10.87
N LYS A 59 -3.23 -2.92 -9.95
CA LYS A 59 -2.29 -3.93 -9.42
C LYS A 59 -1.00 -3.29 -8.85
N VAL A 60 -1.18 -2.31 -7.97
CA VAL A 60 -0.12 -1.46 -7.40
C VAL A 60 0.15 -1.73 -5.92
N GLU A 61 -0.37 -2.83 -5.39
CA GLU A 61 -0.47 -3.03 -3.95
C GLU A 61 -0.50 -4.51 -3.53
N VAL A 62 -0.40 -4.71 -2.22
CA VAL A 62 -0.78 -5.96 -1.56
C VAL A 62 -1.81 -5.64 -0.48
N GLU A 63 -3.01 -6.19 -0.62
CA GLU A 63 -4.03 -6.08 0.43
C GLU A 63 -3.76 -7.08 1.56
N VAL A 64 -3.88 -6.62 2.80
CA VAL A 64 -3.71 -7.48 3.97
C VAL A 64 -4.89 -8.44 4.10
N GLU A 65 -4.60 -9.74 4.18
CA GLU A 65 -5.60 -10.77 4.44
C GLU A 65 -6.22 -10.59 5.84
N LYS A 66 -7.55 -10.62 5.88
CA LYS A 66 -8.32 -10.67 7.13
C LYS A 66 -8.41 -12.10 7.65
N GLY A 67 -8.47 -12.27 8.96
CA GLY A 67 -8.74 -13.56 9.60
C GLY A 67 -10.09 -14.11 9.17
N GLU A 68 -10.17 -15.42 8.93
CA GLU A 68 -11.38 -16.08 8.41
C GLU A 68 -12.53 -16.05 9.41
N GLU A 69 -12.25 -16.11 10.71
CA GLU A 69 -13.27 -16.24 11.76
C GLU A 69 -13.89 -14.89 12.18
N ASP A 70 -13.06 -13.86 12.37
CA ASP A 70 -13.48 -12.56 12.93
C ASP A 70 -13.44 -11.41 11.91
N GLY A 71 -12.87 -11.64 10.71
CA GLY A 71 -12.71 -10.62 9.69
C GLY A 71 -11.74 -9.51 10.09
N LEU A 72 -10.91 -9.72 11.12
CA LEU A 72 -9.97 -8.71 11.61
C LEU A 72 -8.60 -8.85 10.93
N PHE A 73 -7.89 -7.73 10.84
CA PHE A 73 -6.50 -7.77 10.42
C PHE A 73 -5.64 -8.37 11.54
N THR A 74 -4.78 -9.31 11.17
CA THR A 74 -3.85 -9.96 12.10
C THR A 74 -2.47 -9.35 11.96
N LYS A 75 -1.69 -9.39 13.05
CA LYS A 75 -0.27 -8.99 13.01
C LYS A 75 0.47 -9.78 11.93
N GLU A 76 0.19 -11.06 11.84
CA GLU A 76 0.81 -11.98 10.90
C GLU A 76 0.44 -11.63 9.46
N GLY A 77 -0.83 -11.28 9.19
CA GLY A 77 -1.26 -10.80 7.88
C GLY A 77 -0.53 -9.53 7.45
N VAL A 78 -0.43 -8.55 8.35
CA VAL A 78 0.30 -7.29 8.07
C VAL A 78 1.78 -7.57 7.82
N CYS A 79 2.42 -8.38 8.66
CA CYS A 79 3.83 -8.76 8.48
C CYS A 79 4.05 -9.46 7.14
N ARG A 80 3.18 -10.41 6.75
CA ARG A 80 3.28 -11.09 5.45
C ARG A 80 3.19 -10.09 4.31
N ALA A 81 2.19 -9.21 4.29
CA ALA A 81 2.02 -8.24 3.22
C ALA A 81 3.23 -7.30 3.08
N VAL A 82 3.73 -6.77 4.20
CA VAL A 82 4.94 -5.92 4.21
C VAL A 82 6.16 -6.67 3.71
N MET A 83 6.37 -7.92 4.16
CA MET A 83 7.48 -8.73 3.68
C MET A 83 7.36 -9.04 2.18
N THR A 84 6.15 -9.33 1.68
CA THR A 84 5.90 -9.61 0.26
C THR A 84 6.26 -8.44 -0.63
N VAL A 85 5.94 -7.19 -0.24
CA VAL A 85 6.29 -6.03 -1.07
C VAL A 85 7.78 -5.69 -0.97
N MET A 86 8.37 -5.81 0.21
CA MET A 86 9.77 -5.41 0.48
C MET A 86 10.82 -6.46 0.10
N ASP A 87 10.45 -7.73 -0.09
CA ASP A 87 11.38 -8.79 -0.48
C ASP A 87 11.77 -8.67 -1.96
N GLU A 88 13.06 -8.48 -2.24
CA GLU A 88 13.62 -8.39 -3.60
C GLU A 88 13.45 -9.69 -4.40
N ASN A 89 13.16 -10.82 -3.74
CA ASN A 89 12.90 -12.10 -4.40
C ASN A 89 11.42 -12.38 -4.62
N SER A 90 10.53 -11.54 -4.09
CA SER A 90 9.09 -11.66 -4.27
C SER A 90 8.68 -11.21 -5.66
N GLU A 91 8.14 -12.13 -6.46
CA GLU A 91 7.62 -11.80 -7.78
C GLU A 91 6.47 -10.78 -7.71
N VAL A 92 5.62 -10.91 -6.68
CA VAL A 92 4.54 -9.94 -6.42
C VAL A 92 5.12 -8.57 -6.07
N GLY A 93 6.15 -8.53 -5.22
CA GLY A 93 6.81 -7.28 -4.83
C GLY A 93 7.47 -6.57 -6.01
N LYS A 94 8.13 -7.32 -6.91
CA LYS A 94 8.69 -6.81 -8.16
C LYS A 94 7.61 -6.24 -9.07
N GLN A 95 6.55 -7.02 -9.33
CA GLN A 95 5.46 -6.60 -10.19
C GLN A 95 4.81 -5.30 -9.69
N VAL A 96 4.53 -5.20 -8.39
CA VAL A 96 3.97 -4.00 -7.77
C VAL A 96 4.90 -2.79 -7.93
N ARG A 97 6.21 -2.98 -7.73
CA ARG A 97 7.21 -1.92 -7.87
C ARG A 97 7.30 -1.42 -9.31
N GLU A 98 7.38 -2.33 -10.28
CA GLU A 98 7.45 -1.99 -11.70
C GLU A 98 6.20 -1.23 -12.15
N THR A 99 5.02 -1.67 -11.71
CA THR A 99 3.77 -0.98 -12.03
C THR A 99 3.69 0.40 -11.39
N MET A 100 4.17 0.57 -10.15
CA MET A 100 4.19 1.89 -9.52
C MET A 100 5.13 2.86 -10.24
N VAL A 101 6.35 2.42 -10.59
CA VAL A 101 7.29 3.23 -11.37
C VAL A 101 6.69 3.60 -12.74
N TYR A 102 5.94 2.69 -13.37
CA TYR A 102 5.25 2.98 -14.63
C TYR A 102 4.17 4.09 -14.46
N ILE A 103 3.36 4.01 -13.41
CA ILE A 103 2.30 4.99 -13.15
C ILE A 103 2.88 6.36 -12.81
N GLU A 104 3.89 6.41 -11.94
CA GLU A 104 4.58 7.64 -11.58
C GLU A 104 5.14 8.36 -12.82
N ASN A 105 5.78 7.61 -13.73
CA ASN A 105 6.32 8.16 -14.98
C ASN A 105 5.26 8.48 -16.05
N SER A 106 4.01 8.08 -15.83
CA SER A 106 2.89 8.32 -16.76
C SER A 106 2.02 9.51 -16.35
N CYS A 107 2.19 10.04 -15.15
CA CYS A 107 1.51 11.23 -14.63
C CYS A 107 2.29 12.52 -14.95
#